data_AF-A0A6B3I743-F1
#
_entry.id   AF-A0A6B3I743-F1
#
_cell.length_a   1.000
_cell.length_b   1.000
_cell.length_c   1.000
_cell.angle_alpha   90.00
_cell.angle_beta   90.00
_cell.angle_gamma   90.00
#
_symmetry.space_group_name_H-M   'P 1'
#
loop_
_entity.id
_entity.type
_entity.pdbx_description
1 polymer ?
#
loop_
_entity_poly.entity_id
_entity_poly.type
_entity_poly.pdbx_seq_one_letter_code
_entity_poly.pdbx_strand_id
1 'polypeptide(L)' 'DMSRLGRDILVQESMTTNRAGIHWLKRHLEPRGFRVHPVHFPLDFFPSHIDCTFVPLRPGLILTNPERPLREGEEKMFLD' A
#
# COMPACT_ATOMS: atom_id res chain seq x y z
N ASP A 1 -1.40 -7.15 -3.84
CA ASP A 1 -0.57 -5.94 -3.65
C ASP A 1 -1.33 -4.69 -3.26
N MET A 2 -2.64 -4.73 -2.99
CA MET A 2 -3.42 -3.54 -2.65
C MET A 2 -4.19 -3.72 -1.35
N SER A 3 -4.22 -2.68 -0.52
CA SER A 3 -5.05 -2.57 0.69
C SER A 3 -5.94 -1.32 0.57
N ARG A 4 -7.23 -1.44 0.90
CA ARG A 4 -8.21 -0.35 0.75
C ARG A 4 -8.57 0.26 2.10
N LEU A 5 -8.43 1.58 2.20
CA LEU A 5 -8.83 2.40 3.34
C LEU A 5 -9.88 3.42 2.85
N GLY A 6 -11.06 2.94 2.47
CA GLY A 6 -12.09 3.78 1.86
C GLY A 6 -11.69 4.29 0.48
N ARG A 7 -11.45 5.61 0.35
CA ARG A 7 -11.01 6.25 -0.91
C ARG A 7 -9.49 6.19 -1.09
N ASP A 8 -8.75 5.84 -0.05
CA ASP A 8 -7.32 5.63 -0.10
C ASP A 8 -7.01 4.18 -0.44
N ILE A 9 -6.13 3.98 -1.41
CA ILE A 9 -5.70 2.68 -1.89
C ILE A 9 -4.20 2.64 -1.75
N LEU A 10 -3.71 1.79 -0.87
CA LEU A 10 -2.29 1.49 -0.78
C LEU A 10 -1.95 0.45 -1.84
N VAL A 11 -0.80 0.60 -2.47
CA VAL A 11 -0.30 -0.38 -3.43
C VAL A 11 1.20 -0.60 -3.24
N GLN A 12 1.61 -1.86 -3.11
CA GLN A 12 3.00 -2.24 -3.04
C GLN A 12 3.51 -2.56 -4.45
N GLU A 13 4.65 -1.96 -4.85
CA GLU A 13 5.42 -2.48 -5.98
C GLU A 13 6.01 -3.83 -5.58
N SER A 14 5.72 -4.87 -6.37
CA SER A 14 6.02 -6.26 -6.03
C SER A 14 6.54 -7.04 -7.24
N MET A 15 6.86 -8.33 -7.05
CA MET A 15 7.21 -9.22 -8.16
C MET A 15 6.06 -9.41 -9.16
N THR A 16 4.82 -9.09 -8.76
CA THR A 16 3.60 -9.23 -9.57
C THR A 16 2.90 -7.90 -9.88
N THR A 17 3.32 -6.80 -9.26
CA THR A 17 2.77 -5.45 -9.48
C THR A 17 3.89 -4.45 -9.78
N ASN A 18 3.97 -4.02 -11.03
CA ASN A 18 5.00 -3.07 -11.47
C ASN A 18 4.51 -1.61 -11.51
N ARG A 19 5.44 -0.69 -11.74
CA ARG A 19 5.17 0.75 -11.86
C ARG A 19 4.15 1.12 -12.94
N ALA A 20 4.15 0.44 -14.08
CA ALA A 20 3.20 0.70 -15.14
C ALA A 20 1.77 0.33 -14.73
N GLY A 21 1.60 -0.78 -14.00
CA GLY A 21 0.34 -1.19 -13.39
C GLY A 21 -0.15 -0.21 -12.32
N ILE A 22 0.75 0.26 -11.45
CA ILE A 22 0.45 1.31 -10.47
C ILE A 22 0.03 2.61 -11.15
N HIS A 23 0.72 3.02 -12.21
CA HIS A 23 0.36 4.21 -12.99
C HIS A 23 -0.99 4.04 -13.70
N TRP A 24 -1.30 2.84 -14.21
CA TRP A 24 -2.62 2.54 -14.75
C TRP A 24 -3.71 2.66 -13.68
N LEU A 25 -3.49 2.13 -12.48
CA LEU A 25 -4.41 2.24 -11.34
C LEU A 25 -4.71 3.70 -11.00
N LYS A 26 -3.67 4.55 -10.91
CA LYS A 26 -3.82 6.00 -10.70
C LYS A 26 -4.74 6.64 -11.73
N ARG A 27 -4.42 6.49 -13.02
CA ARG A 27 -5.22 7.06 -14.13
C ARG A 27 -6.66 6.55 -14.14
N HIS A 28 -6.90 5.32 -13.69
CA HIS A 28 -8.23 4.72 -13.71
C HIS A 28 -9.10 5.13 -12.50
N LEU A 29 -8.48 5.29 -11.32
CA LEU A 29 -9.20 5.45 -10.06
C LEU A 29 -9.22 6.89 -9.54
N GLU A 30 -8.18 7.67 -9.79
CA GLU A 30 -8.12 9.07 -9.33
C GLU A 30 -9.26 9.94 -9.90
N PRO A 31 -9.65 9.84 -11.19
CA PRO A 31 -10.82 10.57 -11.71
C PRO A 31 -12.15 10.20 -11.02
N ARG A 32 -12.21 9.06 -10.32
CA ARG A 32 -13.38 8.60 -9.55
C ARG A 32 -13.32 9.03 -8.08
N GLY A 33 -12.35 9.88 -7.74
CA GLY A 33 -12.15 10.39 -6.38
C GLY A 33 -11.51 9.39 -5.43
N PHE A 34 -10.71 8.44 -5.94
CA PHE A 34 -9.79 7.65 -5.13
C PHE A 34 -8.41 8.28 -5.09
N ARG A 35 -7.59 7.90 -4.11
CA ARG A 35 -6.17 8.26 -4.02
C ARG A 35 -5.35 6.98 -3.97
N VAL A 36 -4.36 6.85 -4.85
CA VAL A 36 -3.52 5.65 -4.92
C VAL A 36 -2.13 6.00 -4.38
N HIS A 37 -1.75 5.35 -3.29
CA HIS A 37 -0.52 5.57 -2.54
C HIS A 37 0.41 4.38 -2.71
N PRO A 38 1.49 4.51 -3.49
CA PRO A 38 2.55 3.53 -3.49
C PRO A 38 3.23 3.47 -2.12
N VAL A 39 3.42 2.28 -1.57
CA VAL A 39 4.08 2.04 -0.28
C VAL A 39 5.23 1.05 -0.44
N HIS A 40 6.25 1.17 0.40
CA HIS A 40 7.46 0.36 0.32
C HIS A 40 7.76 -0.35 1.63
N PHE A 41 8.16 -1.63 1.53
CA PHE A 41 8.59 -2.47 2.65
C PHE A 41 10.02 -2.95 2.37
N PRO A 42 11.06 -2.21 2.81
CA PRO A 42 12.44 -2.45 2.37
C PRO A 42 13.01 -3.83 2.71
N LEU A 43 12.45 -4.50 3.73
CA LEU A 43 12.88 -5.84 4.17
C LEU A 43 12.03 -6.98 3.58
N ASP A 44 11.02 -6.65 2.77
CA ASP A 44 10.28 -7.65 2.00
C ASP A 44 11.01 -7.91 0.68
N PHE A 45 12.04 -8.77 0.70
CA PHE A 45 12.98 -8.94 -0.42
C PHE A 45 12.37 -9.55 -1.69
N PHE A 46 11.32 -10.37 -1.53
CA PHE A 46 10.63 -11.04 -2.63
C PHE A 46 9.12 -10.79 -2.49
N PRO A 47 8.70 -9.53 -2.60
CA PRO A 47 7.36 -9.13 -2.26
C PRO A 47 6.35 -9.77 -3.22
N SER A 48 5.32 -10.38 -2.65
CA SER A 48 4.19 -10.94 -3.38
C SER A 48 2.97 -10.86 -2.48
N HIS A 49 2.00 -10.02 -2.87
CA HIS A 49 0.82 -9.67 -2.09
C HIS A 49 1.13 -8.89 -0.79
N ILE A 50 0.29 -7.90 -0.47
CA ILE A 50 0.46 -7.00 0.68
C ILE A 50 -0.32 -7.47 1.92
N ASP A 51 -1.21 -8.45 1.74
CA ASP A 51 -2.20 -8.94 2.71
C ASP A 51 -1.61 -9.72 3.90
N CYS A 52 -0.32 -10.06 3.85
CA CYS A 52 0.44 -10.61 4.97
C CYS A 52 1.48 -9.60 5.53
N THR A 53 1.45 -8.36 5.05
CA THR A 53 2.42 -7.32 5.41
C THR A 53 1.72 -6.13 6.08
N PHE A 54 0.59 -5.68 5.54
CA PHE A 54 -0.08 -4.47 5.98
C PHE A 54 -1.61 -4.59 5.86
N VAL A 55 -2.26 -4.88 6.98
CA VAL A 55 -3.68 -5.31 7.03
C VAL A 55 -4.53 -4.30 7.83
N PRO A 56 -5.33 -3.46 7.16
CA PRO A 56 -6.26 -2.57 7.85
C PRO A 56 -7.33 -3.36 8.60
N LEU A 57 -7.56 -3.04 9.88
CA LEU A 57 -8.53 -3.74 10.73
C LEU A 57 -9.81 -2.92 10.92
N ARG A 58 -9.65 -1.62 11.16
CA ARG A 58 -10.73 -0.64 11.35
C ARG A 58 -10.17 0.77 11.12
N PRO A 59 -11.00 1.82 11.02
CA PRO A 59 -10.51 3.19 11.00
C PRO A 59 -9.54 3.47 12.16
N GLY A 60 -8.36 3.99 11.83
CA GLY A 60 -7.29 4.29 12.79
C GLY A 60 -6.56 3.08 13.38
N LEU A 61 -6.71 1.87 12.82
CA LEU A 61 -5.99 0.68 13.29
C LEU A 61 -5.58 -0.24 12.14
N ILE A 62 -4.29 -0.57 12.10
CA ILE A 62 -3.68 -1.43 11.09
C ILE A 62 -2.78 -2.45 11.80
N LEU A 63 -2.81 -3.70 11.33
CA LEU A 63 -1.86 -4.72 11.70
C LEU A 63 -0.66 -4.70 10.74
N THR A 64 0.55 -4.63 11.29
CA THR A 64 1.80 -4.62 10.53
C THR A 64 2.59 -5.90 10.80
N ASN A 65 3.26 -6.40 9.77
CA ASN A 65 4.22 -7.49 9.92
C ASN A 65 5.58 -6.91 10.40
N PRO A 66 6.08 -7.30 11.58
CA PRO A 66 7.31 -6.71 12.14
C PRO A 66 8.56 -7.04 11.31
N GLU A 67 8.57 -8.15 10.58
CA GLU A 67 9.69 -8.55 9.71
C GLU A 67 9.71 -7.75 8.39
N ARG A 68 8.61 -7.07 8.07
CA ARG A 68 8.42 -6.30 6.83
C ARG A 68 7.93 -4.90 7.18
N PRO A 69 8.75 -4.10 7.88
CA PRO A 69 8.36 -2.77 8.30
C PRO A 69 8.17 -1.86 7.08
N LEU A 70 7.21 -0.94 7.21
CA LEU A 70 7.04 0.15 6.25
C LEU A 70 8.31 1.00 6.22
N ARG A 71 8.64 1.55 5.05
CA ARG A 71 9.75 2.48 4.90
C ARG A 71 9.55 3.70 5.82
N GLU A 72 10.59 4.06 6.55
CA GLU A 72 10.59 5.23 7.44
C GLU A 72 10.11 6.50 6.73
N GLY A 73 9.19 7.22 7.37
CA GLY A 73 8.54 8.43 6.88
C GLY A 73 7.23 8.17 6.13
N GLU A 74 7.01 6.97 5.59
CA GLU A 74 5.75 6.63 4.92
C GLU A 74 4.62 6.37 5.92
N GLU A 75 4.91 6.10 7.20
CA GLU A 75 3.89 5.94 8.24
C GLU A 75 3.02 7.18 8.45
N LYS A 76 3.52 8.36 8.08
CA LYS A 76 2.80 9.64 8.20
C LYS A 76 1.49 9.65 7.42
N MET A 77 1.40 8.90 6.31
CA MET A 77 0.16 8.77 5.53
C MET A 77 -1.01 8.14 6.32
N PHE A 78 -0.73 7.53 7.48
CA PHE A 78 -1.73 6.95 8.38
C PHE A 78 -1.98 7.76 9.64
N LEU A 79 -1.03 8.62 10.02
CA LEU A 79 -1.03 9.34 11.29
C LEU A 79 -1.59 10.76 11.16
N ASP A 80 -1.59 11.32 9.95
CA ASP A 80 -2.15 12.63 9.59
C ASP A 80 -3.59 12.53 9.07
#